data_AF-A0A195DUK6-F1
#
_entry.id   AF-A0A195DUK6-F1
#
_cell.length_a   1.000
_cell.length_b   1.000
_cell.length_c   1.000
_cell.angle_alpha   90.00
_cell.angle_beta   90.00
_cell.angle_gamma   90.00
#
_symmetry.space_group_name_H-M   'P 1'
#
loop_
_entity.id
_entity.type
_entity.pdbx_description
1 polymer ?
#
loop_
_entity_poly.entity_id
_entity_poly.type
_entity_poly.pdbx_seq_one_letter_code
_entity_poly.pdbx_strand_id
1 'polypeptide(L)'
;MNVTTGVRVRIYDDEKCIHEHETDRSDGDDLRTLIQNLRDMQSEINSFLTTLIERRDVSSEMMKQSISSDIDSDSLDEEKEEKKEDEIRTNPKKSKLS
;
A
#
# COMPACT_ATOMS: atom_id res chain seq x y z
N MET A 1 6.40 -36.02 16.35
CA MET A 1 6.87 -34.78 15.68
C MET A 1 6.12 -33.64 16.32
N ASN A 2 6.80 -32.69 16.95
CA ASN A 2 6.14 -31.49 17.46
C ASN A 2 5.94 -30.56 16.27
N VAL A 3 4.69 -30.27 15.92
CA VAL A 3 4.37 -29.30 14.89
C VAL A 3 4.47 -27.92 15.54
N THR A 4 5.44 -27.12 15.10
CA THR A 4 5.57 -25.72 15.50
C THR A 4 4.75 -24.86 14.56
N THR A 5 3.78 -24.11 15.08
CA THR A 5 2.82 -23.29 14.32
C THR A 5 3.26 -21.82 14.16
N GLY A 6 4.54 -21.59 13.92
CA GLY A 6 5.10 -20.26 13.68
C GLY A 6 5.09 -19.88 12.19
N VAL A 7 4.92 -18.59 11.91
CA VAL A 7 5.01 -18.00 10.56
C VAL A 7 6.25 -17.10 10.52
N ARG A 8 7.07 -17.26 9.48
CA ARG A 8 8.22 -16.40 9.22
C ARG A 8 8.09 -15.76 7.85
N VAL A 9 8.35 -14.47 7.79
CA VAL A 9 8.37 -13.68 6.56
C VAL A 9 9.68 -12.93 6.45
N ARG A 10 10.20 -12.88 5.23
CA ARG A 10 11.35 -12.06 4.85
C ARG A 10 11.01 -11.35 3.56
N ILE A 11 11.24 -10.04 3.51
CA ILE A 11 11.08 -9.21 2.32
C ILE A 11 12.46 -8.73 1.91
N TYR A 12 12.78 -8.95 0.65
CA TYR A 12 14.06 -8.57 0.05
C TYR A 12 13.86 -7.46 -0.96
N ASP A 13 14.83 -6.56 -1.01
CA ASP A 13 15.05 -5.62 -2.10
C ASP A 13 16.36 -6.02 -2.76
N ASP A 14 16.27 -6.51 -4.01
CA ASP A 14 17.30 -7.30 -4.67
C ASP A 14 17.81 -8.46 -3.78
N GLU A 15 19.06 -8.39 -3.32
CA GLU A 15 19.69 -9.40 -2.46
C GLU A 15 19.66 -9.02 -0.97
N LYS A 16 19.17 -7.83 -0.63
CA LYS A 16 19.19 -7.30 0.73
C LYS A 16 17.88 -7.58 1.44
N CYS A 17 17.92 -8.26 2.59
CA CYS A 17 16.77 -8.41 3.47
C CYS A 17 16.44 -7.05 4.11
N ILE A 18 15.30 -6.46 3.76
CA ILE A 18 14.88 -5.15 4.26
C ILE A 18 13.81 -5.25 5.36
N HIS A 19 13.20 -6.43 5.52
CA HIS A 19 12.28 -6.74 6.60
C HIS A 19 12.28 -8.24 6.88
N GLU A 20 12.31 -8.59 8.16
CA GLU A 20 12.22 -9.96 8.64
C GLU A 20 11.39 -9.97 9.91
N HIS A 21 10.39 -10.85 9.95
CA HIS A 21 9.54 -11.08 11.10
C HIS A 21 9.29 -12.58 11.27
N GLU A 22 9.34 -13.07 12.51
CA GLU A 22 8.93 -14.43 12.88
C GLU A 22 7.98 -14.33 14.07
N THR A 23 6.79 -14.93 13.94
CA THR A 23 5.84 -15.02 15.04
C THR A 23 6.34 -15.99 16.11
N ASP A 24 6.03 -15.71 17.37
CA ASP A 24 6.33 -16.64 18.47
C ASP A 24 5.79 -18.04 18.18
N ARG A 25 6.63 -19.04 18.41
CA ARG A 25 6.26 -20.43 18.20
C ARG A 25 5.45 -20.91 19.39
N SER A 26 4.24 -21.39 19.15
CA SER A 26 3.49 -22.14 20.16
C SER A 26 3.76 -23.64 20.03
N ASP A 27 4.01 -24.30 21.15
CA ASP A 27 4.05 -25.76 21.23
C ASP A 27 2.62 -26.30 21.19
N GLY A 28 2.13 -26.61 19.98
CA GLY A 28 0.83 -27.24 19.78
C GLY A 28 0.25 -27.02 18.38
N ASP A 29 -0.47 -28.03 17.90
CA ASP A 29 -1.32 -27.96 16.69
C ASP A 29 -2.57 -27.09 16.96
N ASP A 30 -2.36 -25.79 17.20
CA ASP A 30 -3.44 -24.83 17.30
C ASP A 30 -3.65 -24.10 15.98
N LEU A 31 -4.56 -24.64 15.17
CA LEU A 31 -5.00 -24.02 13.91
C LEU A 31 -5.53 -22.59 14.12
N ARG A 32 -6.15 -22.30 15.27
CA ARG A 32 -6.68 -20.96 15.56
C ARG A 32 -5.55 -19.96 15.72
N THR A 33 -4.50 -20.32 16.46
CA THR A 33 -3.28 -19.51 16.59
C THR A 33 -2.61 -19.31 15.24
N LEU A 34 -2.50 -20.36 14.42
CA LEU A 34 -1.93 -20.23 13.07
C LEU A 34 -2.72 -19.25 12.19
N ILE A 35 -4.06 -19.34 12.19
CA ILE A 35 -4.91 -18.41 11.43
C ILE A 35 -4.72 -16.97 11.91
N GLN A 36 -4.60 -16.76 13.22
CA GLN A 36 -4.35 -15.44 13.78
C GLN A 36 -2.98 -14.90 13.36
N ASN A 37 -1.92 -15.70 13.52
CA ASN A 37 -0.56 -15.36 13.09
C ASN A 37 -0.51 -14.98 11.61
N LEU A 38 -1.25 -15.68 10.75
CA LEU A 38 -1.34 -15.37 9.32
C LEU A 38 -2.01 -14.01 9.06
N ARG A 39 -3.08 -13.66 9.80
CA ARG A 39 -3.77 -12.37 9.67
C ARG A 39 -2.92 -11.20 10.17
N ASP A 40 -2.22 -11.41 11.27
CA ASP A 40 -1.35 -10.40 11.86
C ASP A 40 -0.17 -10.13 10.92
N MET A 41 0.47 -11.19 10.44
CA MET A 41 1.55 -11.09 9.44
C MET A 41 1.08 -10.42 8.15
N GLN A 42 -0.12 -10.73 7.66
CA GLN A 42 -0.69 -10.05 6.49
C GLN A 42 -0.84 -8.54 6.73
N SER A 43 -1.34 -8.15 7.90
CA SER A 43 -1.54 -6.75 8.26
C SER A 43 -0.21 -6.01 8.38
N GLU A 44 0.80 -6.65 8.97
CA GLU A 44 2.16 -6.11 9.08
C GLU A 44 2.83 -5.91 7.72
N ILE A 45 2.78 -6.93 6.84
CA ILE A 45 3.32 -6.81 5.47
C ILE A 45 2.65 -5.65 4.74
N ASN A 46 1.32 -5.53 4.82
CA ASN A 46 0.59 -4.44 4.18
C ASN A 46 1.04 -3.08 4.72
N SER A 47 1.18 -2.94 6.04
CA SER A 47 1.67 -1.71 6.67
C SER A 47 3.09 -1.37 6.22
N PHE A 48 3.97 -2.37 6.18
CA PHE A 48 5.35 -2.21 5.75
C PHE A 48 5.44 -1.75 4.28
N LEU A 49 4.76 -2.44 3.37
CA LEU A 49 4.74 -2.08 1.95
C LEU A 49 4.09 -0.71 1.71
N THR A 50 3.02 -0.38 2.44
CA THR A 50 2.39 0.95 2.39
C THR A 50 3.39 2.04 2.78
N THR A 51 4.13 1.83 3.86
CA THR A 51 5.19 2.76 4.31
C THR A 51 6.28 2.96 3.24
N LEU A 52 6.64 1.89 2.51
CA LEU A 52 7.63 1.99 1.42
C LEU A 52 7.09 2.82 0.25
N ILE A 53 5.82 2.64 -0.11
CA ILE A 53 5.16 3.41 -1.19
C ILE A 53 5.10 4.89 -0.80
N GLU A 54 4.61 5.20 0.40
CA GLU A 54 4.48 6.58 0.88
C GLU A 54 5.84 7.31 0.91
N ARG A 55 6.91 6.64 1.36
CA ARG A 55 8.26 7.22 1.34
C ARG A 55 8.75 7.53 -0.06
N ARG A 56 8.41 6.68 -1.05
CA ARG A 56 8.77 6.91 -2.46
C ARG A 56 8.02 8.12 -3.02
N ASP A 57 6.74 8.25 -2.72
CA ASP A 57 5.91 9.34 -3.22
C ASP A 57 6.36 10.70 -2.65
N VAL A 58 6.68 10.76 -1.35
CA VAL A 58 7.26 11.98 -0.72
C VAL A 58 8.61 12.33 -1.34
N SER A 59 9.49 11.34 -1.56
CA SER A 59 10.78 11.58 -2.22
C SER A 59 10.62 12.12 -3.65
N SER A 60 9.61 11.66 -4.39
CA SER A 60 9.32 12.14 -5.74
C SER A 60 8.69 13.53 -5.74
N GLU A 61 7.84 13.85 -4.76
CA GLU A 61 7.18 15.16 -4.66
C GLU A 61 8.15 16.29 -4.31
N MET A 62 9.08 16.04 -3.37
CA MET A 62 10.16 16.99 -3.06
C MET A 62 11.07 17.25 -4.27
N MET A 63 11.35 16.23 -5.08
CA MET A 63 12.17 16.36 -6.29
C MET A 63 11.48 17.20 -7.37
N LYS A 64 10.14 17.13 -7.48
CA LYS A 64 9.35 17.94 -8.42
C LYS A 64 9.29 19.42 -7.99
N GLN A 65 9.24 19.70 -6.69
CA GLN A 65 9.26 21.08 -6.18
C GLN A 65 10.61 21.77 -6.40
N SER A 66 11.73 21.06 -6.28
CA SER A 66 13.07 21.66 -6.46
C SER A 66 13.41 22.07 -7.90
N ILE A 67 12.63 21.64 -8.90
CA ILE A 67 12.83 22.02 -10.31
C ILE A 67 12.02 23.27 -10.68
N SER A 68 11.07 23.70 -9.84
CA SER A 68 10.15 24.80 -10.15
C SER A 68 10.60 26.19 -9.68
N SER A 69 11.73 26.32 -8.97
CA SER A 69 12.11 27.58 -8.32
C SER A 69 13.16 28.42 -9.06
N ASP A 70 13.43 28.16 -10.35
CA ASP A 70 14.49 28.85 -11.11
C ASP A 70 14.03 29.41 -12.47
N ILE A 71 12.76 29.82 -12.57
CA ILE A 71 12.28 30.71 -13.63
C ILE A 71 11.70 31.96 -12.97
N ASP A 72 12.54 32.98 -12.89
CA ASP A 72 12.10 34.36 -12.72
C ASP A 72 11.41 34.85 -14.00
N SER A 73 10.42 35.72 -13.79
CA SER A 73 9.90 36.75 -14.71
C SER A 73 8.56 36.50 -15.41
N ASP A 74 7.51 36.96 -14.72
CA ASP A 74 6.51 37.94 -15.18
C ASP A 74 5.42 37.48 -16.17
N SER A 75 4.19 37.28 -15.69
CA SER A 75 2.97 37.84 -16.31
C SER A 75 1.68 37.44 -15.54
N LEU A 76 1.08 38.47 -14.95
CA LEU A 76 -0.31 38.76 -14.55
C LEU A 76 -1.45 37.73 -14.82
N ASP A 77 -2.22 37.52 -13.75
CA ASP A 77 -3.70 37.69 -13.65
C ASP A 77 -4.63 37.01 -14.68
N GLU A 78 -5.45 36.06 -14.22
CA GLU A 78 -6.92 36.21 -14.20
C GLU A 78 -7.61 34.89 -13.76
N GLU A 79 -8.58 35.05 -12.87
CA GLU A 79 -9.53 34.04 -12.37
C GLU A 79 -10.33 33.37 -13.49
N LYS A 80 -10.72 32.09 -13.29
CA LYS A 80 -12.11 31.62 -13.50
C LYS A 80 -12.34 30.19 -13.00
N GLU A 81 -13.18 30.10 -11.98
CA GLU A 81 -14.03 28.92 -11.74
C GLU A 81 -14.92 28.66 -12.96
N GLU A 82 -15.01 27.40 -13.42
CA GLU A 82 -16.24 26.92 -14.05
C GLU A 82 -16.49 25.45 -13.65
N LYS A 83 -17.52 25.27 -12.81
CA LYS A 83 -18.19 23.99 -12.60
C LYS A 83 -18.82 23.51 -13.91
N LYS A 84 -18.66 22.24 -14.27
CA LYS A 84 -19.69 21.48 -14.98
C LYS A 84 -19.83 20.07 -14.41
N GLU A 85 -20.98 19.86 -13.81
CA GLU A 85 -21.63 18.55 -13.70
C GLU A 85 -21.77 17.94 -15.09
N ASP A 86 -21.46 16.65 -15.23
CA ASP A 86 -22.05 15.83 -16.29
C ASP A 86 -22.56 14.52 -15.67
N GLU A 87 -23.85 14.55 -15.33
CA GLU A 87 -24.71 13.41 -15.09
C GLU A 87 -25.02 12.74 -16.45
N ILE A 88 -24.43 11.57 -16.76
CA ILE A 88 -24.97 10.69 -17.81
C ILE A 88 -24.94 9.21 -17.37
N ARG A 89 -26.04 8.84 -16.70
CA ARG A 89 -26.91 7.66 -16.89
C ARG A 89 -26.36 6.35 -17.53
N THR A 90 -26.44 5.29 -16.70
CA THR A 90 -27.04 3.94 -16.92
C THR A 90 -26.51 2.98 -18.01
N ASN A 91 -26.17 1.74 -17.63
CA ASN A 91 -27.01 0.54 -17.84
C ASN A 91 -26.48 -0.72 -17.09
N PRO A 92 -27.31 -1.54 -16.41
CA PRO A 92 -26.88 -2.78 -15.77
C PRO A 92 -27.18 -4.00 -16.64
N LYS A 93 -26.18 -4.83 -16.97
CA LYS A 93 -26.44 -6.17 -17.52
C LYS A 93 -26.54 -7.19 -16.39
N LYS A 94 -27.77 -7.57 -16.06
CA LYS A 94 -28.08 -8.72 -15.21
C LYS A 94 -27.69 -10.02 -15.92
N SER A 95 -26.79 -10.79 -15.33
CA SER A 95 -26.57 -12.20 -15.67
C SER A 95 -27.56 -13.04 -14.86
N LYS A 96 -28.42 -13.78 -15.57
CA LYS A 96 -29.37 -14.75 -15.00
C LYS A 96 -28.62 -16.04 -14.66
N LEU A 97 -28.79 -16.54 -13.43
CA LEU A 97 -28.52 -17.94 -13.09
C LEU A 97 -29.45 -18.83 -13.93
N SER A 98 -28.89 -19.90 -14.49
CA SER A 98 -29.64 -21.12 -14.86
C SER A 98 -29.24 -22.22 -13.89
#